data_AF-G0VRY1-F1
#
_entry.id   AF-G0VRY1-F1
#
_cell.length_a   1.000
_cell.length_b   1.000
_cell.length_c   1.000
_cell.angle_alpha   90.00
_cell.angle_beta   90.00
_cell.angle_gamma   90.00
#
_symmetry.space_group_name_H-M   'P 1'
#
loop_
_entity.id
_entity.type
_entity.pdbx_description
1 polymer ?
#
loop_
_entity_poly.entity_id
_entity_poly.type
_entity_poly.pdbx_seq_one_letter_code
_entity_poly.pdbx_strand_id
1 'polypeptide(L)'
;MDIRIFIGMPLRYAKSVLQEKNIPYVIERTVSRSHFFHCDPQQTYVIRAQEREDGTVCLLVDDSLEMSSSVAAVLRNGDVQHD
;
A
#
# COMPACT_ATOMS: atom_id res chain seq x y z
N MET A 1 -11.11 -4.53 18.73
CA MET A 1 -11.32 -3.51 17.66
C MET A 1 -11.34 -4.25 16.34
N ASP A 2 -12.19 -3.90 15.37
CA ASP A 2 -12.09 -4.53 14.05
C ASP A 2 -10.88 -3.96 13.29
N ILE A 3 -9.77 -4.69 13.27
CA ILE A 3 -8.53 -4.27 12.61
C ILE A 3 -8.64 -4.27 11.07
N ARG A 4 -9.67 -4.93 10.51
CA ARG A 4 -9.85 -5.04 9.06
C ARG A 4 -10.21 -3.70 8.43
N ILE A 5 -10.66 -2.73 9.24
CA ILE A 5 -10.90 -1.35 8.79
C ILE A 5 -9.64 -0.71 8.19
N PHE A 6 -8.45 -1.15 8.60
CA PHE A 6 -7.20 -0.56 8.11
C PHE A 6 -6.89 -0.96 6.67
N ILE A 7 -7.46 -2.06 6.15
CA ILE A 7 -7.18 -2.52 4.79
C ILE A 7 -7.66 -1.47 3.78
N GLY A 8 -6.77 -1.07 2.87
CA GLY A 8 -6.99 0.00 1.89
C GLY A 8 -6.75 1.41 2.43
N MET A 9 -6.50 1.59 3.73
CA MET A 9 -6.21 2.91 4.29
C MET A 9 -4.76 3.32 4.07
N PRO A 10 -4.47 4.63 3.91
CA PRO A 10 -3.12 5.15 3.97
C PRO A 10 -2.45 4.79 5.29
N LEU A 11 -1.18 4.36 5.24
CA LEU A 11 -0.42 3.96 6.42
C LEU A 11 -0.38 5.07 7.50
N ARG A 12 -0.32 6.34 7.09
CA ARG A 12 -0.36 7.49 8.00
C ARG A 12 -1.60 7.49 8.89
N TYR A 13 -2.75 7.13 8.32
CA TYR A 13 -4.02 7.12 9.04
C TYR A 13 -4.08 5.92 9.98
N ALA A 14 -3.72 4.73 9.50
CA ALA A 14 -3.68 3.53 10.32
C ALA A 14 -2.77 3.69 11.55
N LYS A 15 -1.57 4.29 11.38
CA LYS A 15 -0.67 4.63 12.48
C LYS A 15 -1.32 5.54 13.51
N SER A 16 -1.96 6.61 13.05
CA SER A 16 -2.61 7.58 13.94
C SER A 16 -3.67 6.92 14.82
N VAL A 17 -4.52 6.06 14.25
CA VAL A 17 -5.57 5.36 14.98
C VAL A 17 -4.99 4.37 15.99
N LEU A 18 -3.96 3.62 15.61
CA LEU A 18 -3.31 2.66 16.51
C LEU A 18 -2.60 3.36 17.68
N GLN A 19 -1.94 4.49 17.41
CA GLN A 19 -1.29 5.33 18.42
C GLN A 19 -2.30 5.96 19.37
N GLU A 20 -3.39 6.54 18.86
CA GLU A 20 -4.46 7.13 19.67
C GLU A 20 -5.06 6.12 20.64
N LYS A 21 -5.17 4.86 20.21
CA LYS A 21 -5.72 3.77 21.02
C LYS A 21 -4.68 3.05 21.89
N ASN A 22 -3.41 3.48 21.87
CA ASN A 22 -2.30 2.80 22.55
C ASN A 22 -2.19 1.29 22.21
N ILE A 23 -2.47 0.94 20.95
CA ILE A 23 -2.39 -0.45 20.48
C ILE A 23 -0.97 -0.71 19.97
N PRO A 24 -0.25 -1.74 20.46
CA PRO A 24 1.05 -2.12 19.92
C PRO A 24 0.91 -2.58 18.47
N TYR A 25 1.82 -2.16 17.61
CA TYR A 25 1.77 -2.52 16.19
C TYR A 25 3.15 -2.67 15.55
N VAL A 26 3.20 -3.49 14.51
CA VAL A 26 4.37 -3.68 13.64
C VAL A 26 3.98 -3.47 12.18
N ILE A 27 4.92 -2.98 11.38
CA ILE A 27 4.72 -2.69 9.96
C ILE A 27 5.67 -3.56 9.16
N GLU A 28 5.09 -4.36 8.28
CA GLU A 28 5.81 -5.18 7.30
C GLU A 28 5.57 -4.60 5.92
N ARG A 29 6.64 -4.43 5.13
CA ARG A 29 6.55 -3.88 3.76
C ARG A 29 6.69 -5.01 2.75
N THR A 30 5.78 -5.08 1.79
CA THR A 30 6.02 -5.83 0.56
C THR A 30 6.89 -5.03 -0.38
N VAL A 31 7.70 -5.73 -1.17
CA VAL A 31 8.47 -5.11 -2.26
C VAL A 31 8.04 -5.77 -3.57
N SER A 32 7.66 -4.95 -4.55
CA SER A 32 7.47 -5.45 -5.90
C SER A 32 8.79 -6.04 -6.40
N ARG A 33 8.76 -7.29 -6.88
CA ARG A 33 9.91 -7.92 -7.55
C ARG A 33 10.18 -7.32 -8.94
N SER A 34 9.26 -6.51 -9.43
CA SER A 34 9.21 -6.00 -10.79
C SER A 34 9.48 -4.50 -10.78
N HIS A 35 10.56 -4.06 -11.44
CA HIS A 35 10.90 -2.65 -11.63
C HIS A 35 10.03 -1.93 -12.67
N PHE A 36 9.03 -2.62 -13.24
CA PHE A 36 8.17 -2.05 -14.29
C PHE A 36 7.26 -0.91 -13.78
N PHE A 37 6.97 -0.90 -12.49
CA PHE A 37 6.14 0.10 -11.83
C PHE A 37 6.99 0.96 -10.91
N HIS A 38 6.77 2.27 -10.95
CA HIS A 38 7.37 3.18 -9.98
C HIS A 38 6.60 3.04 -8.68
N CYS A 39 7.28 2.76 -7.57
CA CYS A 39 6.64 2.74 -6.26
C CYS A 39 6.72 4.15 -5.69
N ASP A 40 5.58 4.78 -5.37
CA ASP A 40 5.57 6.04 -4.63
C ASP A 40 5.62 5.76 -3.11
N PRO A 41 6.77 5.98 -2.45
CA PRO A 41 6.91 5.73 -1.01
C PRO A 41 6.11 6.72 -0.15
N GLN A 42 5.56 7.80 -0.73
CA GLN A 42 4.67 8.72 -0.02
C GLN A 42 3.22 8.24 0.03
N GLN A 43 2.87 7.23 -0.78
CA GLN A 43 1.52 6.69 -0.92
C GLN A 43 1.46 5.22 -0.54
N THR A 44 1.99 4.89 0.64
CA THR A 44 1.90 3.54 1.23
C THR A 44 0.50 3.28 1.81
N TYR A 45 -0.11 2.13 1.48
CA TYR A 45 -1.40 1.67 2.00
C TYR A 45 -1.30 0.29 2.65
N VAL A 46 -2.23 -0.01 3.56
CA VAL A 46 -2.31 -1.32 4.21
C VAL A 46 -3.03 -2.31 3.29
N ILE A 47 -2.40 -3.45 3.01
CA ILE A 47 -2.97 -4.53 2.20
C ILE A 47 -3.46 -5.71 3.05
N ARG A 48 -2.93 -5.86 4.26
CA ARG A 48 -3.38 -6.89 5.21
C ARG A 48 -3.22 -6.38 6.64
N ALA A 49 -4.18 -6.69 7.49
CA ALA A 49 -4.11 -6.49 8.93
C ALA A 49 -4.32 -7.82 9.65
N GLN A 50 -3.48 -8.12 10.63
CA GLN A 50 -3.60 -9.32 11.48
C GLN A 50 -3.33 -8.95 12.93
N GLU A 51 -4.04 -9.57 13.86
CA GLU A 51 -3.78 -9.45 15.29
C GLU A 51 -3.04 -10.71 15.74
N ARG A 52 -1.93 -10.53 16.46
CA ARG A 52 -1.19 -11.62 17.09
C ARG A 52 -1.82 -12.00 18.43
N GLU A 53 -1.43 -13.15 18.96
CA GLU A 53 -1.92 -13.65 20.26
C GLU A 53 -1.60 -12.70 21.44
N ASP A 54 -0.55 -11.88 21.31
CA ASP A 54 -0.15 -10.87 22.31
C ASP A 54 -0.90 -9.53 22.18
N GLY A 55 -1.87 -9.43 21.26
CA GLY A 55 -2.62 -8.21 20.97
C GLY A 55 -1.89 -7.22 20.05
N THR A 56 -0.72 -7.57 19.52
CA THR A 56 0.02 -6.74 18.55
C THR A 56 -0.64 -6.79 17.18
N VAL A 57 -0.92 -5.62 16.61
CA VAL A 57 -1.46 -5.50 15.25
C VAL A 57 -0.32 -5.47 14.23
N CYS A 58 -0.31 -6.44 13.31
CA CYS A 58 0.59 -6.48 12.17
C CYS A 58 -0.09 -5.87 10.94
N LEU A 59 0.50 -4.81 10.41
CA LEU A 59 0.09 -4.20 9.16
C LEU A 59 1.07 -4.60 8.06
N LEU A 60 0.61 -5.37 7.08
CA LEU A 60 1.32 -5.55 5.82
C LEU A 60 0.95 -4.40 4.90
N VAL A 61 1.94 -3.70 4.38
CA VAL A 61 1.76 -2.51 3.57
C VAL A 61 2.46 -2.63 2.23
N ASP A 62 1.91 -1.94 1.24
CA ASP A 62 2.49 -1.82 -0.09
C ASP A 62 2.53 -0.35 -0.50
N ASP A 63 3.48 0.00 -1.35
CA ASP A 63 3.58 1.34 -1.93
C ASP A 63 2.70 1.41 -3.18
N SER A 64 2.11 2.58 -3.44
CA SER A 64 1.33 2.77 -4.66
C SER A 64 2.18 2.56 -5.91
N LEU A 65 1.65 1.71 -6.79
CA LEU A 65 2.23 1.47 -8.10
C LEU A 65 1.78 2.60 -9.03
N GLU A 66 2.69 3.51 -9.32
CA GLU A 66 2.52 4.45 -10.40
C GLU A 66 2.98 3.81 -11.72
N MET A 67 2.20 4.08 -12.77
CA MET A 67 2.54 3.69 -14.12
C MET A 67 3.84 4.41 -14.51
N SER A 68 4.88 3.65 -14.85
CA SER A 68 6.15 4.24 -15.28
C SER A 68 5.95 5.12 -16.52
N SER A 69 6.75 6.18 -16.65
CA SER A 69 6.67 7.11 -17.78
C SER A 69 6.79 6.41 -19.13
N SER A 70 7.59 5.33 -19.19
CA SER A 70 7.71 4.45 -20.36
C SER A 70 6.42 3.71 -20.70
N VAL A 71 5.71 3.15 -19.70
CA VAL A 71 4.43 2.45 -19.93
C VAL A 71 3.34 3.45 -20.29
N ALA A 72 3.30 4.61 -19.63
CA ALA A 72 2.36 5.69 -19.94
C ALA A 72 2.56 6.27 -21.35
N ALA A 73 3.79 6.25 -21.89
CA ALA A 73 4.09 6.65 -23.25
C ALA A 73 3.67 5.59 -24.28
N VAL A 74 3.86 4.30 -23.98
CA VAL A 74 3.42 3.20 -24.85
C VAL A 74 1.90 3.16 -24.97
N LEU A 75 1.16 3.34 -23.87
CA LEU A 75 -0.30 3.37 -23.90
C LEU A 75 -0.84 4.58 -24.68
N ARG A 76 -0.23 5.77 -24.50
CA ARG A 76 -0.59 6.96 -25.28
C ARG A 76 -0.35 6.82 -26.78
N ASN A 77 0.67 6.05 -27.17
CA ASN A 77 0.98 5.79 -28.58
C ASN A 77 0.23 4.58 -29.16
N GLY A 78 -0.31 3.71 -28.30
CA GLY A 78 -1.11 2.53 -28.69
C GLY A 78 -2.55 2.86 -29.07
N ASP A 79 -3.10 3.99 -28.63
CA ASP A 79 -4.42 4.50 -29.04
C ASP A 79 -4.44 5.08 -30.47
N VAL A 80 -3.29 5.13 -31.16
CA VAL A 80 -3.18 5.55 -32.57
C VAL A 80 -2.96 4.33 -33.46
N GLN A 81 -3.94 3.44 -33.53
CA GLN A 81 -4.01 2.45 -34.60
C GLN A 81 -5.46 2.18 -35.05
N HIS A 82 -5.81 2.94 -36.11
CA HIS A 82 -6.80 2.71 -37.17
C HIS A 82 -8.29 2.47 -36.83
N ASP A 83 -9.13 3.42 -37.27
CA ASP A 83 -9.94 3.21 -38.49
C ASP A 83 -9.78 4.43 -39.42
#